data_AF-A0A521A2B1-F1
#
_entry.id   AF-A0A521A2B1-F1
#
_cell.length_a   1.000
_cell.length_b   1.000
_cell.length_c   1.000
_cell.angle_alpha   90.00
_cell.angle_beta   90.00
_cell.angle_gamma   90.00
#
_symmetry.space_group_name_H-M   'P 1'
#
loop_
_entity.id
_entity.type
_entity.pdbx_description
1 polymer ?
#
loop_
_entity_poly.entity_id
_entity_poly.type
_entity_poly.pdbx_seq_one_letter_code
_entity_poly.pdbx_strand_id
1 'polypeptide(L)'
;PLERKACSFERIYFSRGSDKEIYEERKNLGRFLFPQILEAIDHNLLNTVFSYIPNTAETSFLGMVREAQNYLNSKKEKQILDLGNAITSEDLHRILNIRPRIEKVAIKDAKLRTFITQDSSRDDLVAHVYDITYGSVEAGDNLVIIDDSIVRGTTLQKSILSILDRLGPEKIIVVSSAPQIRYPDCYGIDMAKLEDFIAFRAALELHKDAGNEDLIKRVYEKCIASMDLAAKDVVNHVQEFYASLTPEQISNKISELLCPDHVSAEVQVIYQTIENLHRACPHNLGDWYFTGDYPTPGGNRVVNRAFINFYEGKNQRAY
;
A
#
# COMPACT_ATOMS: atom_id res chain seq x y z
N PRO A 1 -6.23 32.88 8.22
CA PRO A 1 -6.68 31.80 7.31
C PRO A 1 -5.89 30.52 7.62
N LEU A 2 -6.56 29.38 7.79
CA LEU A 2 -5.85 28.10 7.90
C LEU A 2 -5.18 27.77 6.56
N GLU A 3 -4.06 27.05 6.62
CA GLU A 3 -3.40 26.53 5.42
C GLU A 3 -4.34 25.56 4.69
N ARG A 4 -4.45 25.70 3.37
CA ARG A 4 -5.32 24.83 2.56
C ARG A 4 -4.65 23.47 2.39
N LYS A 5 -5.17 22.44 3.06
CA LYS A 5 -4.77 21.03 2.88
C LYS A 5 -5.74 20.31 1.94
N ALA A 6 -5.42 20.24 0.65
CA ALA A 6 -6.21 19.49 -0.33
C ALA A 6 -5.94 17.98 -0.23
N CYS A 7 -6.97 17.14 -0.39
CA CYS A 7 -6.90 15.68 -0.24
C CYS A 7 -5.84 15.05 -1.17
N SER A 8 -4.89 14.29 -0.60
CA SER A 8 -3.88 13.53 -1.35
C SER A 8 -4.46 12.28 -2.03
N PHE A 9 -5.44 11.61 -1.42
CA PHE A 9 -6.08 10.40 -1.94
C PHE A 9 -6.81 10.62 -3.28
N GLU A 10 -7.24 11.86 -3.54
CA GLU A 10 -7.73 12.26 -4.85
C GLU A 10 -6.67 12.04 -5.94
N ARG A 11 -5.42 12.41 -5.66
CA ARG A 11 -4.30 12.24 -6.59
C ARG A 11 -3.87 10.78 -6.70
N ILE A 12 -3.86 10.06 -5.57
CA ILE A 12 -3.52 8.63 -5.53
C ILE A 12 -4.51 7.81 -6.36
N TYR A 13 -5.83 7.97 -6.14
CA TYR A 13 -6.81 7.01 -6.67
C TYR A 13 -8.07 7.63 -7.30
N PHE A 14 -8.75 8.56 -6.63
CA PHE A 14 -10.12 8.95 -7.02
C PHE A 14 -10.22 9.82 -8.28
N SER A 15 -9.26 10.74 -8.49
CA SER A 15 -9.28 11.62 -9.64
C SER A 15 -8.89 10.89 -10.93
N ARG A 16 -9.32 11.45 -12.08
CA ARG A 16 -9.03 10.85 -13.39
C ARG A 16 -7.55 10.96 -13.70
N GLY A 17 -6.89 9.82 -13.90
CA GLY A 17 -5.47 9.75 -14.25
C GLY A 17 -5.11 10.28 -15.64
N SER A 18 -6.10 10.67 -16.46
CA SER A 18 -5.87 11.29 -17.77
C SER A 18 -5.44 12.77 -17.70
N ASP A 19 -5.60 13.40 -16.53
CA ASP A 19 -5.08 14.74 -16.30
C ASP A 19 -3.55 14.72 -16.23
N LYS A 20 -2.89 15.68 -16.88
CA LYS A 20 -1.43 15.71 -17.01
C LYS A 20 -0.72 15.83 -15.65
N GLU A 21 -1.27 16.63 -14.73
CA GLU A 21 -0.69 16.81 -13.40
C GLU A 21 -0.78 15.49 -12.63
N ILE A 22 -1.99 14.91 -12.55
CA ILE A 22 -2.24 13.64 -11.85
C ILE A 22 -1.39 12.51 -12.42
N TYR A 23 -1.24 12.46 -13.74
CA TYR A 23 -0.44 11.44 -14.41
C TYR A 23 1.04 11.49 -13.97
N GLU A 24 1.64 12.68 -13.89
CA GLU A 24 3.02 12.84 -13.42
C GLU A 24 3.13 12.60 -11.90
N GLU A 25 2.15 13.04 -11.10
CA GLU A 25 2.10 12.75 -9.67
C GLU A 25 2.07 11.24 -9.41
N ARG A 26 1.23 10.47 -10.11
CA ARG A 26 1.16 9.00 -10.00
C ARG A 26 2.45 8.32 -10.43
N LYS A 27 3.08 8.78 -11.53
CA LYS A 27 4.42 8.29 -11.90
C LYS A 27 5.44 8.55 -10.79
N ASN A 28 5.37 9.70 -10.13
CA ASN A 28 6.25 10.00 -9.01
C ASN A 28 5.98 9.11 -7.79
N LEU A 29 4.71 8.76 -7.51
CA LEU A 29 4.38 7.79 -6.45
C LEU A 29 5.12 6.47 -6.67
N GLY A 30 5.04 5.90 -7.86
CA GLY A 30 5.77 4.67 -8.19
C GLY A 30 7.29 4.83 -8.17
N ARG A 31 7.79 5.94 -8.72
CA ARG A 31 9.23 6.25 -8.76
C ARG A 31 9.84 6.28 -7.36
N PHE A 32 9.20 6.94 -6.41
CA PHE A 32 9.77 7.14 -5.07
C PHE A 32 9.70 5.90 -4.18
N LEU A 33 8.95 4.87 -4.58
CA LEU A 33 8.96 3.55 -3.91
C LEU A 33 10.19 2.72 -4.29
N PHE A 34 10.78 2.97 -5.47
CA PHE A 34 11.83 2.11 -6.02
C PHE A 34 13.02 1.86 -5.07
N PRO A 35 13.54 2.84 -4.29
CA PRO A 35 14.59 2.56 -3.33
C PRO A 35 14.20 1.51 -2.27
N GLN A 36 12.99 1.59 -1.71
CA GLN A 36 12.52 0.60 -0.72
C GLN A 36 12.34 -0.79 -1.35
N ILE A 37 11.85 -0.83 -2.59
CA ILE A 37 11.70 -2.08 -3.35
C ILE A 37 13.06 -2.71 -3.63
N LEU A 38 14.05 -1.89 -4.00
CA LEU A 38 15.39 -2.34 -4.35
C LEU A 38 16.08 -3.02 -3.15
N GLU A 39 15.92 -2.46 -1.94
CA GLU A 39 16.39 -3.11 -0.70
C GLU A 39 15.62 -4.41 -0.43
N ALA A 40 14.31 -4.43 -0.62
CA ALA A 40 13.47 -5.61 -0.34
C ALA A 40 13.72 -6.82 -1.26
N ILE A 41 14.30 -6.60 -2.44
CA ILE A 41 14.75 -7.65 -3.37
C ILE A 41 16.26 -7.92 -3.27
N ASP A 42 16.94 -7.41 -2.25
CA ASP A 42 18.40 -7.54 -2.07
C ASP A 42 19.21 -7.08 -3.31
N HIS A 43 18.73 -6.00 -3.95
CA HIS A 43 19.24 -5.50 -5.24
C HIS A 43 19.21 -6.51 -6.41
N ASN A 44 18.50 -7.64 -6.29
CA ASN A 44 18.42 -8.69 -7.31
C ASN A 44 17.41 -8.36 -8.43
N LEU A 45 17.74 -7.40 -9.28
CA LEU A 45 16.89 -7.01 -10.42
C LEU A 45 16.83 -8.04 -11.55
N LEU A 46 17.77 -8.99 -11.62
CA LEU A 46 17.81 -9.99 -12.69
C LEU A 46 16.76 -11.08 -12.47
N ASN A 47 16.60 -11.54 -11.24
CA ASN A 47 15.56 -12.49 -10.84
C ASN A 47 14.33 -11.81 -10.24
N THR A 48 14.04 -10.58 -10.65
CA THR A 48 12.81 -9.88 -10.24
C THR A 48 11.91 -9.61 -11.44
N VAL A 49 10.64 -9.99 -11.31
CA VAL A 49 9.55 -9.60 -12.22
C VAL A 49 8.78 -8.45 -11.61
N PHE A 50 8.66 -7.35 -12.34
CA PHE A 50 7.85 -6.21 -11.96
C PHE A 50 6.48 -6.30 -12.64
N SER A 51 5.42 -6.14 -11.84
CA SER A 51 4.04 -6.10 -12.30
C SER A 51 3.17 -5.12 -11.49
N TYR A 52 1.87 -5.09 -11.79
CA TYR A 52 0.88 -4.27 -11.11
C TYR A 52 -0.47 -4.97 -11.01
N ILE A 53 -1.31 -4.54 -10.07
CA ILE A 53 -2.71 -4.96 -9.95
C ILE A 53 -3.57 -4.01 -10.80
N PRO A 54 -4.28 -4.50 -11.83
CA PRO A 54 -5.12 -3.65 -12.66
C PRO A 54 -6.31 -3.05 -11.89
N ASN A 55 -6.75 -1.83 -12.21
CA ASN A 55 -6.35 -1.01 -13.36
C ASN A 55 -5.57 0.26 -12.99
N THR A 56 -5.91 0.88 -11.86
CA THR A 56 -5.52 2.27 -11.58
C THR A 56 -4.04 2.41 -11.21
N ALA A 57 -3.41 1.34 -10.72
CA ALA A 57 -1.99 1.28 -10.36
C ALA A 57 -1.02 1.33 -11.56
N GLU A 58 -1.51 1.20 -12.80
CA GLU A 58 -0.68 1.17 -14.02
C GLU A 58 0.22 2.41 -14.15
N THR A 59 -0.28 3.61 -13.83
CA THR A 59 0.52 4.83 -13.96
C THR A 59 1.67 4.87 -12.94
N SER A 60 1.41 4.46 -11.70
CA SER A 60 2.42 4.30 -10.68
C SER A 60 3.45 3.23 -11.09
N PHE A 61 2.98 2.11 -11.63
CA PHE A 61 3.84 1.06 -12.18
C PHE A 61 4.82 1.58 -13.24
N LEU A 62 4.34 2.37 -14.21
CA LEU A 62 5.21 2.98 -15.23
C LEU A 62 6.30 3.87 -14.62
N GLY A 63 5.96 4.61 -13.56
CA GLY A 63 6.91 5.41 -12.80
C GLY A 63 8.00 4.59 -12.12
N MET A 64 7.60 3.49 -11.45
CA MET A 64 8.50 2.54 -10.81
C MET A 64 9.44 1.86 -11.83
N VAL A 65 8.89 1.37 -12.94
CA VAL A 65 9.65 0.73 -14.03
C VAL A 65 10.69 1.66 -14.61
N ARG A 66 10.33 2.93 -14.84
CA ARG A 66 11.27 3.93 -15.35
C ARG A 66 12.45 4.13 -14.39
N GLU A 67 12.19 4.15 -13.08
CA GLU A 67 13.25 4.28 -12.09
C GLU A 67 14.13 3.03 -12.03
N ALA A 68 13.55 1.83 -12.16
CA ALA A 68 14.31 0.58 -12.28
C ALA A 68 15.25 0.59 -13.49
N GLN A 69 14.77 1.09 -14.64
CA GLN A 69 15.57 1.26 -15.84
C GLN A 69 16.69 2.29 -15.65
N ASN A 70 16.39 3.43 -15.00
CA ASN A 70 17.40 4.46 -14.70
C ASN A 70 18.52 3.88 -13.82
N TYR A 71 18.17 3.15 -12.76
CA TYR A 71 19.12 2.51 -11.87
C TYR A 71 20.02 1.51 -12.63
N LEU A 72 19.44 0.67 -13.49
CA LEU A 72 20.22 -0.25 -14.32
C LEU A 72 21.12 0.50 -15.30
N ASN A 73 20.67 1.62 -15.87
CA ASN A 73 21.50 2.41 -16.78
C ASN A 73 22.72 2.99 -16.07
N SER A 74 22.58 3.50 -14.84
CA SER A 74 23.72 3.96 -14.04
C SER A 74 24.71 2.83 -13.71
N LYS A 75 24.21 1.60 -13.47
CA LYS A 75 25.08 0.42 -13.27
C LYS A 75 25.82 0.02 -14.54
N LYS A 76 25.14 0.02 -15.69
CA LYS A 76 25.75 -0.26 -17.00
C LYS A 76 26.82 0.76 -17.36
N GLU A 77 26.53 2.04 -17.16
CA GLU A 77 27.48 3.13 -17.38
C GLU A 77 28.76 2.89 -16.56
N LYS A 78 28.62 2.59 -15.27
CA LYS A 78 29.76 2.25 -14.42
C LYS A 78 30.53 1.04 -14.93
N GLN A 79 29.86 -0.05 -15.29
CA GLN A 79 30.51 -1.26 -15.84
C GLN A 79 31.29 -0.98 -17.13
N ILE A 80 30.73 -0.16 -18.04
CA ILE A 80 31.40 0.23 -19.29
C ILE A 80 32.64 1.06 -18.99
N LEU A 81 32.53 2.02 -18.08
CA LEU A 81 33.66 2.87 -17.67
C LEU A 81 34.77 2.06 -16.96
N ASP A 82 34.40 1.10 -16.11
CA ASP A 82 35.34 0.24 -15.38
C ASP A 82 36.13 -0.68 -16.32
N LEU A 83 35.52 -1.15 -17.41
CA LEU A 83 36.19 -1.95 -18.45
C LEU A 83 37.11 -1.11 -19.35
N GLY A 84 36.82 0.18 -19.51
CA GLY A 84 37.62 1.13 -20.28
C GLY A 84 37.95 0.61 -21.69
N ASN A 85 39.22 0.72 -22.09
CA ASN A 85 39.68 0.30 -23.42
C ASN A 85 39.74 -1.22 -23.62
N ALA A 86 39.57 -2.02 -22.56
CA ALA A 86 39.60 -3.48 -22.64
C ALA A 86 38.23 -4.08 -23.01
N ILE A 87 37.17 -3.26 -23.10
CA ILE A 87 35.83 -3.72 -23.43
C ILE A 87 35.77 -4.34 -24.83
N THR A 88 35.21 -5.55 -24.93
CA THR A 88 34.92 -6.19 -26.21
C THR A 88 33.51 -5.84 -26.69
N SER A 89 33.23 -6.04 -27.98
CA SER A 89 31.86 -5.90 -28.50
C SER A 89 30.88 -6.86 -27.81
N GLU A 90 31.36 -8.05 -27.42
CA GLU A 90 30.55 -9.05 -26.70
C GLU A 90 30.21 -8.58 -25.28
N ASP A 91 31.18 -8.02 -24.56
CA ASP A 91 30.95 -7.42 -23.25
C ASP A 91 29.95 -6.26 -23.33
N LEU A 92 30.12 -5.39 -24.32
CA LEU A 92 29.20 -4.27 -24.51
C LEU A 92 27.78 -4.75 -24.79
N HIS A 93 27.59 -5.74 -25.68
CA HIS A 93 26.27 -6.31 -25.94
C HIS A 93 25.66 -6.97 -24.70
N ARG A 94 26.45 -7.71 -23.93
CA ARG A 94 26.01 -8.32 -22.67
C ARG A 94 25.51 -7.27 -21.68
N ILE A 95 26.27 -6.19 -21.47
CA ILE A 95 25.88 -5.10 -20.56
C ILE A 95 24.62 -4.38 -21.08
N LEU A 96 24.60 -4.07 -22.37
CA LEU A 96 23.50 -3.35 -23.01
C LEU A 96 22.22 -4.18 -23.12
N ASN A 97 22.25 -5.50 -22.97
CA ASN A 97 21.06 -6.35 -23.01
C ASN A 97 20.36 -6.51 -21.67
N ILE A 98 20.99 -6.12 -20.54
CA ILE A 98 20.36 -6.23 -19.22
C ILE A 98 19.14 -5.31 -19.14
N ARG A 99 17.97 -5.87 -18.85
CA ARG A 99 16.69 -5.13 -18.72
C ARG A 99 15.95 -5.63 -17.49
N PRO A 100 15.16 -4.78 -16.83
CA PRO A 100 14.22 -5.26 -15.82
C PRO A 100 13.15 -6.10 -16.52
N ARG A 101 12.74 -7.22 -15.92
CA ARG A 101 11.64 -8.03 -16.44
C ARG A 101 10.33 -7.40 -16.01
N ILE A 102 9.49 -7.09 -16.98
CA ILE A 102 8.27 -6.30 -16.80
C ILE A 102 7.17 -7.12 -17.44
N GLU A 103 6.24 -7.61 -16.61
CA GLU A 103 5.18 -8.49 -17.08
C GLU A 103 3.83 -8.01 -16.60
N LYS A 104 2.79 -8.31 -17.38
CA LYS A 104 1.40 -8.19 -16.92
C LYS A 104 0.99 -9.49 -16.27
N VAL A 105 1.28 -9.63 -14.98
CA VAL A 105 1.08 -10.87 -14.23
C VAL A 105 -0.39 -11.01 -13.82
N ALA A 106 -0.94 -10.02 -13.10
CA ALA A 106 -2.34 -10.05 -12.68
C ALA A 106 -3.25 -9.53 -13.80
N ILE A 107 -4.31 -10.29 -14.07
CA ILE A 107 -5.37 -9.95 -15.02
C ILE A 107 -6.67 -9.83 -14.23
N LYS A 108 -7.47 -8.81 -14.55
CA LYS A 108 -8.80 -8.60 -13.96
C LYS A 108 -9.87 -8.74 -15.05
N ASP A 109 -10.73 -9.75 -14.96
CA ASP A 109 -11.87 -9.89 -15.87
C ASP A 109 -13.00 -8.95 -15.45
N ALA A 110 -13.14 -7.85 -16.19
CA ALA A 110 -14.14 -6.82 -15.95
C ALA A 110 -15.59 -7.24 -16.31
N LYS A 111 -15.82 -8.43 -16.88
CA LYS A 111 -17.15 -8.87 -17.35
C LYS A 111 -17.97 -9.62 -16.30
N LEU A 112 -17.36 -10.08 -15.21
CA LEU A 112 -18.07 -10.76 -14.11
C LEU A 112 -18.79 -9.74 -13.21
N ARG A 113 -20.06 -9.45 -13.52
CA ARG A 113 -20.97 -8.83 -12.55
C ARG A 113 -21.43 -9.92 -11.59
N THR A 114 -21.14 -9.79 -10.29
CA THR A 114 -21.70 -10.66 -9.26
C THR A 114 -23.22 -10.47 -9.20
N PHE A 115 -23.98 -11.38 -9.81
CA PHE A 115 -25.44 -11.43 -9.63
C PHE A 115 -25.76 -11.83 -8.18
N ILE A 116 -26.89 -11.33 -7.66
CA ILE A 116 -27.35 -11.49 -6.28
C ILE A 116 -27.25 -12.96 -5.85
N THR A 117 -26.36 -13.24 -4.89
CA THR A 117 -26.04 -14.56 -4.39
C THR A 117 -25.75 -14.46 -2.89
N GLN A 118 -26.03 -15.54 -2.13
CA GLN A 118 -25.89 -15.59 -0.67
C GLN A 118 -24.42 -15.34 -0.25
N ASP A 119 -24.21 -14.75 0.93
CA ASP A 119 -22.90 -14.24 1.38
C ASP A 119 -21.75 -15.27 1.31
N SER A 120 -22.03 -16.56 1.48
CA SER A 120 -21.01 -17.63 1.35
C SER A 120 -20.52 -17.88 -0.09
N SER A 121 -21.31 -17.54 -1.10
CA SER A 121 -20.97 -17.73 -2.53
C SER A 121 -20.35 -16.50 -3.20
N ARG A 122 -20.28 -15.36 -2.49
CA ARG A 122 -19.63 -14.14 -2.99
C ARG A 122 -18.11 -14.21 -2.94
N ASP A 123 -17.54 -14.82 -1.90
CA ASP A 123 -16.09 -14.93 -1.75
C ASP A 123 -15.48 -15.77 -2.90
N ASP A 124 -16.14 -16.87 -3.29
CA ASP A 124 -15.76 -17.71 -4.44
C ASP A 124 -15.87 -16.96 -5.77
N LEU A 125 -16.93 -16.16 -5.97
CA LEU A 125 -17.10 -15.35 -7.18
C LEU A 125 -16.05 -14.24 -7.32
N VAL A 126 -15.60 -13.64 -6.22
CA VAL A 126 -14.54 -12.61 -6.22
C VAL A 126 -13.18 -13.22 -6.55
N ALA A 127 -12.91 -14.46 -6.10
CA ALA A 127 -11.70 -15.20 -6.48
C ALA A 127 -11.61 -15.44 -8.00
N HIS A 128 -12.74 -15.54 -8.70
CA HIS A 128 -12.79 -15.71 -10.16
C HIS A 128 -12.68 -14.41 -10.98
N VAL A 129 -12.60 -13.24 -10.34
CA VAL A 129 -12.43 -11.96 -11.05
C VAL A 129 -10.98 -11.76 -11.49
N TYR A 130 -10.03 -12.43 -10.83
CA TYR A 130 -8.61 -12.31 -11.13
C TYR A 130 -8.05 -13.60 -11.71
N ASP A 131 -7.16 -13.46 -12.68
CA ASP A 131 -6.38 -14.53 -13.29
C ASP A 131 -4.92 -14.10 -13.42
N ILE A 132 -4.05 -15.03 -13.80
CA ILE A 132 -2.60 -14.80 -13.94
C ILE A 132 -2.11 -15.15 -15.34
N THR A 133 -1.07 -14.44 -15.79
CA THR A 133 -0.33 -14.83 -17.00
C THR A 133 0.62 -15.99 -16.67
N TYR A 134 0.27 -17.21 -17.07
CA TYR A 134 1.13 -18.38 -16.84
C TYR A 134 2.49 -18.24 -17.54
N GLY A 135 3.55 -18.61 -16.82
CA GLY A 135 4.93 -18.52 -17.33
C GLY A 135 5.54 -17.12 -17.29
N SER A 136 4.85 -16.12 -16.71
CA SER A 136 5.40 -14.77 -16.55
C SER A 136 6.39 -14.62 -15.39
N VAL A 137 6.44 -15.61 -14.50
CA VAL A 137 7.33 -15.67 -13.34
C VAL A 137 7.88 -17.09 -13.27
N GLU A 138 9.18 -17.23 -13.07
CA GLU A 138 9.87 -18.52 -12.94
C GLU A 138 10.12 -18.87 -11.46
N ALA A 139 10.35 -20.14 -11.17
CA ALA A 139 10.70 -20.57 -9.82
C ALA A 139 12.02 -19.94 -9.37
N GLY A 140 12.04 -19.38 -8.16
CA GLY A 140 13.19 -18.62 -7.63
C GLY A 140 13.20 -17.13 -8.01
N ASP A 141 12.16 -16.65 -8.69
CA ASP A 141 12.01 -15.22 -8.94
C ASP A 141 11.33 -14.50 -7.77
N ASN A 142 11.71 -13.25 -7.56
CA ASN A 142 10.92 -12.28 -6.81
C ASN A 142 9.83 -11.69 -7.71
N LEU A 143 8.61 -11.61 -7.21
CA LEU A 143 7.51 -10.88 -7.85
C LEU A 143 7.23 -9.58 -7.09
N VAL A 144 7.52 -8.44 -7.71
CA VAL A 144 7.12 -7.12 -7.20
C VAL A 144 5.83 -6.70 -7.89
N ILE A 145 4.76 -6.52 -7.13
CA ILE A 145 3.46 -6.13 -7.66
C ILE A 145 2.92 -4.88 -6.97
N ILE A 146 2.69 -3.80 -7.74
CA ILE A 146 2.18 -2.53 -7.21
C ILE A 146 0.66 -2.43 -7.28
N ASP A 147 0.04 -1.89 -6.23
CA ASP A 147 -1.35 -1.49 -6.13
C ASP A 147 -1.46 -0.03 -5.67
N ASP A 148 -2.61 0.60 -5.88
CA ASP A 148 -2.82 2.00 -5.50
C ASP A 148 -2.79 2.15 -3.97
N SER A 149 -3.60 1.36 -3.27
CA SER A 149 -3.77 1.43 -1.82
C SER A 149 -4.22 0.09 -1.23
N ILE A 150 -3.82 -0.20 0.01
CA ILE A 150 -4.29 -1.37 0.75
C ILE A 150 -5.13 -0.90 1.94
N VAL A 151 -6.46 -1.02 1.84
CA VAL A 151 -7.41 -0.61 2.88
C VAL A 151 -7.73 -1.78 3.81
N ARG A 152 -8.57 -2.72 3.35
CA ARG A 152 -9.00 -3.91 4.10
C ARG A 152 -8.06 -5.09 3.93
N GLY A 153 -7.36 -5.15 2.79
CA GLY A 153 -6.47 -6.25 2.44
C GLY A 153 -7.17 -7.57 2.08
N THR A 154 -8.50 -7.66 2.22
CA THR A 154 -9.26 -8.89 1.93
C THR A 154 -9.11 -9.37 0.50
N THR A 155 -9.09 -8.47 -0.49
CA THR A 155 -8.87 -8.83 -1.91
C THR A 155 -7.48 -9.44 -2.12
N LEU A 156 -6.45 -8.88 -1.46
CA LEU A 156 -5.09 -9.42 -1.53
C LEU A 156 -5.03 -10.81 -0.89
N GLN A 157 -5.50 -10.92 0.35
CA GLN A 157 -5.48 -12.16 1.14
C GLN A 157 -6.28 -13.29 0.48
N LYS A 158 -7.55 -13.04 0.11
CA LYS A 158 -8.46 -14.08 -0.37
C LYS A 158 -8.27 -14.43 -1.84
N SER A 159 -7.86 -13.49 -2.67
CA SER A 159 -7.92 -13.67 -4.13
C SER A 159 -6.57 -13.55 -4.81
N ILE A 160 -5.79 -12.50 -4.51
CA ILE A 160 -4.60 -12.18 -5.32
C ILE A 160 -3.36 -12.98 -4.90
N LEU A 161 -3.04 -13.04 -3.60
CA LEU A 161 -1.81 -13.74 -3.15
C LEU A 161 -1.84 -15.23 -3.53
N SER A 162 -2.98 -15.89 -3.31
CA SER A 162 -3.16 -17.31 -3.64
C SER A 162 -3.01 -17.63 -5.12
N ILE A 163 -3.38 -16.72 -6.03
CA ILE A 163 -3.22 -16.95 -7.48
C ILE A 163 -1.79 -16.61 -7.93
N LEU A 164 -1.17 -15.58 -7.37
CA LEU A 164 0.22 -15.22 -7.67
C LEU A 164 1.19 -16.32 -7.23
N ASP A 165 0.95 -16.93 -6.07
CA ASP A 165 1.75 -18.05 -5.53
C ASP A 165 1.78 -19.27 -6.46
N ARG A 166 0.75 -19.47 -7.30
CA ARG A 166 0.72 -20.57 -8.29
C ARG A 166 1.83 -20.48 -9.34
N LEU A 167 2.42 -19.31 -9.52
CA LEU A 167 3.56 -19.13 -10.41
C LEU A 167 4.88 -19.59 -9.78
N GLY A 168 4.88 -19.89 -8.47
CA GLY A 168 6.05 -20.33 -7.71
C GLY A 168 7.15 -19.29 -7.47
N PRO A 169 6.85 -17.99 -7.23
CA PRO A 169 7.89 -17.04 -6.85
C PRO A 169 8.54 -17.43 -5.52
N GLU A 170 9.80 -17.04 -5.32
CA GLU A 170 10.46 -17.11 -4.01
C GLU A 170 9.81 -16.13 -3.02
N LYS A 171 9.57 -14.91 -3.51
CA LYS A 171 9.00 -13.81 -2.72
C LYS A 171 7.96 -13.03 -3.51
N ILE A 172 6.85 -12.70 -2.87
CA ILE A 172 5.81 -11.79 -3.38
C ILE A 172 5.88 -10.49 -2.59
N ILE A 173 6.32 -9.42 -3.24
CA ILE A 173 6.42 -8.07 -2.67
C ILE A 173 5.24 -7.25 -3.18
N VAL A 174 4.24 -7.06 -2.32
CA VAL A 174 3.09 -6.19 -2.62
C VAL A 174 3.45 -4.76 -2.24
N VAL A 175 3.40 -3.85 -3.20
CA VAL A 175 3.76 -2.45 -3.01
C VAL A 175 2.52 -1.58 -3.08
N SER A 176 2.23 -0.81 -2.03
CA SER A 176 1.17 0.18 -2.03
C SER A 176 1.71 1.56 -2.40
N SER A 177 1.12 2.20 -3.40
CA SER A 177 1.47 3.57 -3.76
C SER A 177 0.98 4.64 -2.76
N ALA A 178 0.08 4.24 -1.86
CA ALA A 178 -0.37 5.00 -0.72
C ALA A 178 0.38 4.59 0.57
N PRO A 179 0.50 5.51 1.54
CA PRO A 179 0.83 5.17 2.91
C PRO A 179 -0.25 4.30 3.58
N GLN A 180 0.08 3.77 4.76
CA GLN A 180 -0.84 2.98 5.56
C GLN A 180 -2.06 3.80 5.98
N ILE A 181 -3.26 3.37 5.56
CA ILE A 181 -4.52 4.00 5.96
C ILE A 181 -4.82 3.59 7.41
N ARG A 182 -4.69 4.54 8.33
CA ARG A 182 -4.73 4.33 9.79
C ARG A 182 -5.96 4.95 10.45
N TYR A 183 -6.57 5.96 9.82
CA TYR A 183 -7.65 6.75 10.40
C TYR A 183 -8.82 6.91 9.42
N PRO A 184 -10.06 7.04 9.94
CA PRO A 184 -11.24 7.13 9.11
C PRO A 184 -11.33 8.47 8.37
N ASP A 185 -11.97 8.47 7.21
CA ASP A 185 -12.32 9.71 6.52
C ASP A 185 -13.71 10.20 6.93
N CYS A 186 -13.85 11.52 7.06
CA CYS A 186 -15.12 12.19 7.36
C CYS A 186 -15.49 13.26 6.33
N TYR A 187 -14.87 13.24 5.14
CA TYR A 187 -15.01 14.26 4.10
C TYR A 187 -15.56 13.72 2.78
N GLY A 188 -15.98 12.45 2.74
CA GLY A 188 -16.75 11.88 1.64
C GLY A 188 -16.25 10.53 1.13
N ILE A 189 -15.11 10.04 1.63
CA ILE A 189 -14.56 8.72 1.28
C ILE A 189 -15.12 7.67 2.25
N ASP A 190 -15.59 6.53 1.74
CA ASP A 190 -16.18 5.45 2.56
C ASP A 190 -15.11 4.63 3.30
N MET A 191 -14.49 5.27 4.30
CA MET A 191 -13.48 4.71 5.20
C MET A 191 -13.86 5.06 6.64
N ALA A 192 -14.95 4.48 7.15
CA ALA A 192 -15.57 4.95 8.40
C ALA A 192 -15.20 4.14 9.66
N LYS A 193 -14.76 2.88 9.51
CA LYS A 193 -14.57 1.94 10.63
C LYS A 193 -13.11 1.54 10.74
N LEU A 194 -12.53 1.69 11.93
CA LEU A 194 -11.13 1.37 12.18
C LEU A 194 -10.83 -0.13 11.97
N GLU A 195 -11.74 -0.99 12.43
CA GLU A 195 -11.61 -2.46 12.29
C GLU A 195 -11.58 -2.96 10.85
N ASP A 196 -12.05 -2.16 9.89
CA ASP A 196 -11.94 -2.46 8.47
C ASP A 196 -10.51 -2.25 7.94
N PHE A 197 -9.66 -1.48 8.62
CA PHE A 197 -8.31 -1.18 8.14
C PHE A 197 -7.31 -2.27 8.55
N ILE A 198 -6.60 -2.83 7.58
CA ILE A 198 -5.56 -3.83 7.85
C ILE A 198 -4.45 -3.25 8.74
N ALA A 199 -4.11 -1.97 8.59
CA ALA A 199 -3.11 -1.30 9.43
C ALA A 199 -3.56 -1.16 10.88
N PHE A 200 -4.84 -0.90 11.13
CA PHE A 200 -5.39 -0.87 12.49
C PHE A 200 -5.39 -2.27 13.12
N ARG A 201 -5.81 -3.30 12.37
CA ARG A 201 -5.78 -4.70 12.84
C ARG A 201 -4.36 -5.17 13.17
N ALA A 202 -3.39 -4.82 12.33
CA ALA A 202 -1.98 -5.11 12.56
C ALA A 202 -1.45 -4.41 13.81
N ALA A 203 -1.70 -3.11 13.96
CA ALA A 203 -1.31 -2.36 15.15
C ALA A 203 -1.97 -2.91 16.43
N LEU A 204 -3.24 -3.31 16.35
CA LEU A 204 -3.96 -3.93 17.47
C LEU A 204 -3.32 -5.25 17.89
N GLU A 205 -2.95 -6.10 16.93
CA GLU A 205 -2.30 -7.38 17.22
C GLU A 205 -0.91 -7.18 17.83
N LEU A 206 -0.13 -6.22 17.32
CA LEU A 206 1.17 -5.85 17.91
C LEU A 206 1.05 -5.40 19.37
N HIS A 207 -0.02 -4.67 19.72
CA HIS A 207 -0.25 -4.28 21.11
C HIS A 207 -0.62 -5.47 22.01
N LYS A 208 -1.43 -6.40 21.51
CA LYS A 208 -1.77 -7.63 22.27
C LYS A 208 -0.54 -8.51 22.46
N ASP A 209 0.25 -8.72 21.40
CA ASP A 209 1.49 -9.49 21.45
C ASP A 209 2.46 -8.93 22.49
N ALA A 210 2.47 -7.59 22.65
CA ALA A 210 3.30 -6.89 23.63
C ALA A 210 2.69 -6.76 25.04
N GLY A 211 1.44 -7.17 25.26
CA GLY A 211 0.74 -7.00 26.54
C GLY A 211 0.40 -5.54 26.87
N ASN A 212 0.13 -4.72 25.86
CA ASN A 212 -0.17 -3.29 25.98
C ASN A 212 -1.68 -2.98 26.07
N GLU A 213 -2.50 -3.88 26.63
CA GLU A 213 -3.95 -3.68 26.73
C GLU A 213 -4.33 -2.44 27.55
N ASP A 214 -3.52 -2.10 28.55
CA ASP A 214 -3.68 -0.88 29.34
C ASP A 214 -3.60 0.39 28.47
N LEU A 215 -2.73 0.42 27.46
CA LEU A 215 -2.65 1.53 26.52
C LEU A 215 -3.96 1.66 25.72
N ILE A 216 -4.48 0.55 25.20
CA ILE A 216 -5.73 0.52 24.43
C ILE A 216 -6.88 1.07 25.28
N LYS A 217 -6.98 0.62 26.53
CA LYS A 217 -7.98 1.08 27.49
C LYS A 217 -7.83 2.58 27.81
N ARG A 218 -6.61 3.07 28.05
CA ARG A 218 -6.36 4.51 28.30
C ARG A 218 -6.76 5.37 27.10
N VAL A 219 -6.46 4.93 25.87
CA VAL A 219 -6.88 5.64 24.65
C VAL A 219 -8.41 5.70 24.58
N TYR A 220 -9.09 4.59 24.85
CA TYR A 220 -10.56 4.53 24.91
C TYR A 220 -11.13 5.53 25.93
N GLU A 221 -10.61 5.54 27.17
CA GLU A 221 -11.05 6.43 28.24
C GLU A 221 -10.86 7.92 27.85
N LYS A 222 -9.73 8.26 27.23
CA LYS A 222 -9.48 9.62 26.69
C LYS A 222 -10.46 9.97 25.57
N CYS A 223 -10.73 9.04 24.65
CA CYS A 223 -11.72 9.24 23.60
C CYS A 223 -13.11 9.54 24.18
N ILE A 224 -13.56 8.79 25.20
CA ILE A 224 -14.83 9.02 25.88
C ILE A 224 -14.86 10.42 26.52
N ALA A 225 -13.84 10.77 27.31
CA ALA A 225 -13.77 12.07 27.98
C ALA A 225 -13.78 13.25 26.98
N SER A 226 -13.25 13.05 25.77
CA SER A 226 -13.25 14.08 24.73
C SER A 226 -14.62 14.36 24.10
N MET A 227 -15.62 13.49 24.30
CA MET A 227 -16.93 13.63 23.64
C MET A 227 -17.76 14.81 24.16
N ASP A 228 -17.54 15.20 25.42
CA ASP A 228 -18.24 16.31 26.07
C ASP A 228 -17.57 17.68 25.80
N LEU A 229 -16.38 17.68 25.19
CA LEU A 229 -15.68 18.92 24.83
C LEU A 229 -16.35 19.60 23.64
N ALA A 230 -16.10 20.90 23.46
CA ALA A 230 -16.47 21.57 22.20
C ALA A 230 -15.58 21.04 21.07
N ALA A 231 -16.09 20.98 19.83
CA ALA A 231 -15.37 20.35 18.70
C ALA A 231 -13.95 20.90 18.50
N LYS A 232 -13.78 22.22 18.68
CA LYS A 232 -12.48 22.92 18.59
C LYS A 232 -11.43 22.46 19.61
N ASP A 233 -11.87 21.90 20.73
CA ASP A 233 -11.02 21.48 21.85
C ASP A 233 -10.75 19.97 21.82
N VAL A 234 -11.37 19.23 20.89
CA VAL A 234 -11.16 17.78 20.71
C VAL A 234 -9.84 17.55 19.98
N VAL A 235 -8.96 16.75 20.59
CA VAL A 235 -7.73 16.25 19.96
C VAL A 235 -7.89 14.79 19.55
N ASN A 236 -7.13 14.34 18.55
CA ASN A 236 -7.12 12.95 18.12
C ASN A 236 -6.32 12.09 19.11
N HIS A 237 -7.01 11.38 20.01
CA HIS A 237 -6.35 10.50 20.99
C HIS A 237 -5.86 9.19 20.36
N VAL A 238 -6.35 8.83 19.18
CA VAL A 238 -5.97 7.60 18.47
C VAL A 238 -4.54 7.71 17.92
N GLN A 239 -3.95 8.90 17.82
CA GLN A 239 -2.52 9.03 17.52
C GLN A 239 -1.63 8.34 18.58
N GLU A 240 -2.05 8.32 19.85
CA GLU A 240 -1.34 7.64 20.93
C GLU A 240 -1.32 6.12 20.74
N PHE A 241 -2.34 5.54 20.10
CA PHE A 241 -2.39 4.12 19.76
C PHE A 241 -1.30 3.71 18.76
N TYR A 242 -0.90 4.61 17.86
CA TYR A 242 0.16 4.33 16.88
C TYR A 242 1.54 4.83 17.30
N ALA A 243 1.64 5.67 18.34
CA ALA A 243 2.87 6.40 18.68
C ALA A 243 4.07 5.50 19.04
N SER A 244 3.83 4.32 19.61
CA SER A 244 4.89 3.37 19.99
C SER A 244 5.25 2.36 18.88
N LEU A 245 4.62 2.46 17.70
CA LEU A 245 4.80 1.52 16.60
C LEU A 245 5.44 2.21 15.40
N THR A 246 6.48 1.62 14.84
CA THR A 246 7.07 2.12 13.60
C THR A 246 6.21 1.70 12.40
N PRO A 247 6.23 2.46 11.29
CA PRO A 247 5.58 2.03 10.05
C PRO A 247 6.03 0.64 9.60
N GLU A 248 7.31 0.30 9.76
CA GLU A 248 7.87 -1.00 9.39
C GLU A 248 7.31 -2.15 10.24
N GLN A 249 7.20 -1.98 11.57
CA GLN A 249 6.56 -2.98 12.44
C GLN A 249 5.13 -3.28 12.00
N ILE A 250 4.37 -2.24 11.66
CA ILE A 250 3.00 -2.38 11.17
C ILE A 250 3.01 -3.09 9.81
N SER A 251 3.87 -2.70 8.85
CA SER A 251 3.97 -3.36 7.53
C SER A 251 4.32 -4.85 7.65
N ASN A 252 5.23 -5.22 8.55
CA ASN A 252 5.61 -6.62 8.76
C ASN A 252 4.43 -7.42 9.33
N LYS A 253 3.74 -6.90 10.35
CA LYS A 253 2.53 -7.54 10.87
C LYS A 253 1.40 -7.60 9.83
N ILE A 254 1.26 -6.60 8.96
CA ILE A 254 0.33 -6.66 7.82
C ILE A 254 0.70 -7.81 6.89
N SER A 255 1.99 -8.00 6.61
CA SER A 255 2.47 -9.09 5.74
C SER A 255 2.10 -10.46 6.32
N GLU A 256 2.29 -10.65 7.63
CA GLU A 256 1.82 -11.84 8.37
C GLU A 256 0.31 -12.03 8.26
N LEU A 257 -0.49 -10.98 8.51
CA LEU A 257 -1.96 -11.07 8.53
C LEU A 257 -2.57 -11.30 7.13
N LEU A 258 -1.89 -10.88 6.06
CA LEU A 258 -2.36 -11.06 4.69
C LEU A 258 -1.95 -12.40 4.09
N CYS A 259 -0.87 -13.03 4.58
CA CYS A 259 -0.38 -14.30 4.07
C CYS A 259 -1.29 -15.46 4.54
N PRO A 260 -2.02 -16.13 3.64
CA PRO A 260 -2.75 -17.35 3.99
C PRO A 260 -1.80 -18.52 4.25
N ASP A 261 -2.17 -19.44 5.14
CA ASP A 261 -1.34 -20.61 5.54
C ASP A 261 -0.92 -21.52 4.38
N HIS A 262 -1.63 -21.49 3.25
CA HIS A 262 -1.34 -22.30 2.07
C HIS A 262 -0.43 -21.64 1.03
N VAL A 263 -0.08 -20.35 1.22
CA VAL A 263 0.85 -19.64 0.32
C VAL A 263 2.28 -20.04 0.68
N SER A 264 3.05 -20.48 -0.32
CA SER A 264 4.41 -20.99 -0.12
C SER A 264 5.47 -19.89 -0.21
N ALA A 265 5.25 -18.88 -1.06
CA ALA A 265 6.16 -17.75 -1.22
C ALA A 265 6.22 -16.87 0.03
N GLU A 266 7.38 -16.27 0.30
CA GLU A 266 7.48 -15.22 1.31
C GLU A 266 6.66 -14.00 0.87
N VAL A 267 5.74 -13.52 1.70
CA VAL A 267 4.95 -12.31 1.40
C VAL A 267 5.51 -11.13 2.18
N GLN A 268 5.82 -10.03 1.48
CA GLN A 268 6.20 -8.77 2.09
C GLN A 268 5.34 -7.63 1.53
N VAL A 269 4.92 -6.72 2.40
CA VAL A 269 4.14 -5.53 2.02
C VAL A 269 4.97 -4.26 2.25
N ILE A 270 5.12 -3.46 1.20
CA ILE A 270 5.77 -2.15 1.23
C ILE A 270 4.72 -1.06 1.07
N TYR A 271 4.76 -0.04 1.92
CA TYR A 271 3.90 1.12 1.81
C TYR A 271 4.71 2.36 1.38
N GLN A 272 4.04 3.30 0.71
CA GLN A 272 4.60 4.61 0.48
C GLN A 272 4.80 5.35 1.80
N THR A 273 5.89 6.13 1.92
CA THR A 273 6.09 6.99 3.09
C THR A 273 5.30 8.30 2.93
N ILE A 274 5.00 8.97 4.04
CA ILE A 274 4.30 10.27 4.02
C ILE A 274 5.14 11.32 3.30
N GLU A 275 6.45 11.30 3.53
CA GLU A 275 7.41 12.21 2.90
C GLU A 275 7.43 12.03 1.39
N ASN A 276 7.46 10.78 0.92
CA ASN A 276 7.43 10.49 -0.51
C ASN A 276 6.09 10.84 -1.15
N LEU A 277 4.97 10.62 -0.44
CA LEU A 277 3.65 11.08 -0.89
C LEU A 277 3.65 12.60 -1.10
N HIS A 278 4.12 13.38 -0.12
CA HIS A 278 4.17 14.83 -0.23
C HIS A 278 5.15 15.32 -1.31
N ARG A 279 6.25 14.59 -1.53
CA ARG A 279 7.16 14.86 -2.65
C ARG A 279 6.51 14.58 -4.00
N ALA A 280 5.65 13.56 -4.09
CA ALA A 280 4.95 13.20 -5.32
C ALA A 280 3.77 14.13 -5.63
N CYS A 281 3.03 14.55 -4.60
CA CYS A 281 1.82 15.37 -4.68
C CYS A 281 1.98 16.70 -3.89
N PRO A 282 2.87 17.61 -4.30
CA PRO A 282 3.25 18.78 -3.51
C PRO A 282 2.12 19.81 -3.32
N HIS A 283 1.05 19.73 -4.12
CA HIS A 283 -0.10 20.63 -4.05
C HIS A 283 -1.31 20.04 -3.29
N ASN A 284 -1.21 18.78 -2.84
CA ASN A 284 -2.27 18.04 -2.16
C ASN A 284 -1.73 17.39 -0.88
N LEU A 285 -1.42 18.23 0.12
CA LEU A 285 -0.81 17.82 1.40
C LEU A 285 -1.81 17.34 2.47
N GLY A 286 -3.06 17.06 2.09
CA GLY A 286 -4.06 16.51 2.99
C GLY A 286 -3.87 15.01 3.18
N ASP A 287 -3.46 14.60 4.37
CA ASP A 287 -2.97 13.25 4.69
C ASP A 287 -3.60 12.66 5.98
N TRP A 288 -4.73 13.22 6.45
CA TRP A 288 -5.34 12.91 7.73
C TRP A 288 -5.72 11.43 7.95
N TYR A 289 -6.02 10.67 6.89
CA TYR A 289 -6.25 9.22 6.98
C TYR A 289 -4.96 8.41 7.22
N PHE A 290 -3.79 9.02 7.02
CA PHE A 290 -2.49 8.40 7.29
C PHE A 290 -1.87 8.91 8.60
N THR A 291 -1.95 10.22 8.86
CA THR A 291 -1.28 10.90 10.00
C THR A 291 -2.20 11.10 11.20
N GLY A 292 -3.50 11.21 10.97
CA GLY A 292 -4.49 11.57 11.99
C GLY A 292 -4.61 13.07 12.19
N ASP A 293 -3.95 13.89 11.37
CA ASP A 293 -3.93 15.35 11.46
C ASP A 293 -5.09 15.97 10.66
N TYR A 294 -6.31 15.86 11.21
CA TYR A 294 -7.50 16.36 10.56
C TYR A 294 -7.47 17.88 10.37
N PRO A 295 -7.82 18.39 9.17
CA PRO A 295 -7.85 19.83 8.89
C PRO A 295 -9.03 20.54 9.57
N THR A 296 -10.03 19.80 10.06
CA THR A 296 -11.19 20.38 10.76
C THR A 296 -11.37 19.75 12.14
N PRO A 297 -11.86 20.53 13.14
CA PRO A 297 -12.07 19.99 14.48
C PRO A 297 -13.11 18.86 14.56
N GLY A 298 -14.03 18.78 13.60
CA GLY A 298 -14.97 17.67 13.49
C GLY A 298 -14.30 16.32 13.24
N GLY A 299 -13.18 16.29 12.49
CA GLY A 299 -12.47 15.06 12.17
C GLY A 299 -11.90 14.35 13.40
N ASN A 300 -11.31 15.11 14.33
CA ASN A 300 -10.81 14.57 15.60
C ASN A 300 -11.93 13.89 16.43
N ARG A 301 -13.14 14.44 16.40
CA ARG A 301 -14.30 13.82 17.07
C ARG A 301 -14.71 12.52 16.39
N VAL A 302 -14.70 12.48 15.06
CA VAL A 302 -15.07 11.27 14.29
C VAL A 302 -14.09 10.13 14.59
N VAL A 303 -12.77 10.38 14.56
CA VAL A 303 -11.79 9.33 14.84
C VAL A 303 -11.86 8.82 16.29
N ASN A 304 -12.05 9.70 17.27
CA ASN A 304 -12.25 9.28 18.66
C ASN A 304 -13.55 8.47 18.81
N ARG A 305 -14.64 8.86 18.13
CA ARG A 305 -15.89 8.10 18.09
C ARG A 305 -15.72 6.74 17.41
N ALA A 306 -14.93 6.65 16.35
CA ALA A 306 -14.63 5.39 15.69
C ALA A 306 -13.87 4.43 16.62
N PHE A 307 -12.94 4.93 17.43
CA PHE A 307 -12.24 4.13 18.43
C PHE A 307 -13.16 3.65 19.56
N ILE A 308 -14.08 4.51 20.02
CA ILE A 308 -15.13 4.13 20.97
C ILE A 308 -16.01 3.01 20.39
N ASN A 309 -16.48 3.16 19.16
CA ASN A 309 -17.30 2.15 18.50
C ASN A 309 -16.58 0.81 18.41
N PHE A 310 -15.30 0.81 18.01
CA PHE A 310 -14.45 -0.38 17.99
C PHE A 310 -14.37 -1.03 19.38
N TYR A 311 -14.00 -0.26 20.41
CA TYR A 311 -13.80 -0.80 21.76
C TYR A 311 -15.09 -1.38 22.36
N GLU A 312 -16.24 -0.78 22.04
CA GLU A 312 -17.56 -1.21 22.50
C GLU A 312 -18.20 -2.29 21.61
N GLY A 313 -17.52 -2.74 20.53
CA GLY A 313 -18.03 -3.74 19.60
C GLY A 313 -19.23 -3.26 18.76
N LYS A 314 -19.36 -1.95 18.55
CA LYS A 314 -20.48 -1.34 17.79
C LYS A 314 -20.14 -1.24 16.30
N ASN A 315 -20.85 -2.02 15.49
CA ASN A 315 -20.68 -2.04 14.03
C ASN A 315 -21.38 -0.87 13.30
N GLN A 316 -21.04 0.38 13.65
CA GLN A 316 -21.68 1.59 13.12
C GLN A 316 -20.67 2.64 12.65
N ARG A 317 -21.11 3.56 11.78
CA ARG A 317 -20.28 4.71 11.36
C ARG A 317 -20.10 5.69 12.52
N ALA A 318 -19.00 6.44 12.48
CA ALA A 318 -18.64 7.40 13.52
C ALA A 318 -19.23 8.81 13.29
N TYR A 319 -19.93 9.01 12.17
CA TYR A 319 -20.65 10.21 11.77
C TYR A 319 -22.01 9.83 11.16
#